data_AF-A0A060BRJ2-F1
#
_entry.id   AF-A0A060BRJ2-F1
#
_cell.length_a   1.000
_cell.length_b   1.000
_cell.length_c   1.000
_cell.angle_alpha   90.00
_cell.angle_beta   90.00
_cell.angle_gamma   90.00
#
_symmetry.space_group_name_H-M   'P 1'
#
loop_
_entity.id
_entity.type
_entity.pdbx_description
1 polymer ?
#
loop_
_entity_poly.entity_id
_entity_poly.type
_entity_poly.pdbx_seq_one_letter_code
_entity_poly.pdbx_strand_id
1 'polypeptide(L)'
;MWTIPDGTPNRDTLLNNADIIREVNPFWYTLAADGTIEGSARDLDFFAELSARGVRVLPTIGNAFARERVHHAIQTPEARSAHVELLLNLVLENDFDGLDVDYESLYAEDKEDFSLFIEALGEAFHAHDKLLSIAVHPKQDATGGWAGARGAGLVHVWARRW
;
A
#
# COMPACT_ATOMS: atom_id res chain seq x y z
N MET A 1 -11.40 3.82 2.03
CA MET A 1 -12.89 3.80 1.97
C MET A 1 -13.39 2.76 2.96
N TRP A 2 -14.34 3.09 3.85
CA TRP A 2 -14.93 2.13 4.78
C TRP A 2 -15.80 1.11 4.02
N THR A 3 -15.53 -0.18 4.18
CA THR A 3 -16.35 -1.27 3.63
C THR A 3 -17.57 -1.55 4.50
N ILE A 4 -18.67 -1.97 3.87
CA ILE A 4 -19.87 -2.53 4.50
C ILE A 4 -19.49 -3.87 5.19
N PRO A 5 -20.20 -4.31 6.26
CA PRO A 5 -19.86 -5.52 7.04
C PRO A 5 -19.71 -6.84 6.28
N ASP A 6 -20.10 -6.91 5.00
CA ASP A 6 -19.93 -8.09 4.14
C ASP A 6 -18.68 -8.00 3.23
N GLY A 7 -17.94 -6.89 3.27
CA GLY A 7 -16.74 -6.70 2.47
C GLY A 7 -17.00 -6.41 0.99
N THR A 8 -18.26 -6.33 0.56
CA THR A 8 -18.60 -5.96 -0.82
C THR A 8 -18.58 -4.42 -0.90
N PRO A 9 -17.71 -3.80 -1.72
CA PRO A 9 -17.99 -2.44 -2.17
C PRO A 9 -19.40 -2.45 -2.75
N ASN A 10 -20.18 -1.39 -2.59
CA ASN A 10 -21.43 -1.29 -3.34
C ASN A 10 -21.06 -1.27 -4.84
N ARG A 11 -21.02 -2.45 -5.48
CA ARG A 11 -20.41 -2.68 -6.80
C ARG A 11 -21.04 -1.77 -7.83
N ASP A 12 -22.36 -1.64 -7.73
CA ASP A 12 -23.16 -0.76 -8.57
C ASP A 12 -22.72 0.70 -8.43
N THR A 13 -22.42 1.16 -7.21
CA THR A 13 -21.88 2.52 -7.01
C THR A 13 -20.54 2.70 -7.72
N LEU A 14 -19.61 1.74 -7.61
CA LEU A 14 -18.31 1.86 -8.28
C LEU A 14 -18.46 1.81 -9.81
N LEU A 15 -19.28 0.90 -10.34
CA LEU A 15 -19.49 0.75 -11.78
C LEU A 15 -20.23 1.95 -12.40
N ASN A 16 -21.22 2.50 -11.70
CA ASN A 16 -22.00 3.65 -12.16
C ASN A 16 -21.25 4.98 -12.07
N ASN A 17 -20.11 5.01 -11.37
CA ASN A 17 -19.28 6.20 -11.18
C ASN A 17 -17.82 5.98 -11.65
N ALA A 18 -17.58 4.94 -12.47
CA ALA A 18 -16.25 4.61 -12.99
C ALA A 18 -15.68 5.71 -13.90
N ASP A 19 -16.51 6.64 -14.37
CA ASP A 19 -16.12 7.82 -15.13
C ASP A 19 -15.44 8.91 -14.26
N ILE A 20 -15.74 8.94 -12.95
CA ILE A 20 -15.16 9.91 -11.99
C ILE A 20 -14.23 9.28 -10.96
N ILE A 21 -14.27 7.96 -10.78
CA ILE A 21 -13.38 7.21 -9.89
C ILE A 21 -12.19 6.72 -10.70
N ARG A 22 -10.98 7.15 -10.32
CA ARG A 22 -9.74 6.80 -11.03
C ARG A 22 -9.01 5.57 -10.49
N GLU A 23 -9.32 5.18 -9.25
CA GLU A 23 -8.55 4.20 -8.49
C GLU A 23 -9.39 3.62 -7.35
N VAL A 24 -9.18 2.34 -7.07
CA VAL A 24 -9.72 1.64 -5.90
C VAL A 24 -8.59 0.90 -5.18
N ASN A 25 -8.65 0.93 -3.84
CA ASN A 25 -7.66 0.29 -2.97
C ASN A 25 -8.32 -0.73 -2.04
N PRO A 26 -8.53 -1.97 -2.51
CA PRO A 26 -9.15 -3.01 -1.69
C PRO A 26 -8.16 -3.52 -0.62
N PHE A 27 -8.61 -3.61 0.63
CA PHE A 27 -7.84 -4.16 1.75
C PHE A 27 -7.84 -5.69 1.71
N TRP A 28 -6.84 -6.26 1.04
CA TRP A 28 -6.72 -7.72 0.88
C TRP A 28 -5.54 -8.33 1.60
N TYR A 29 -4.49 -7.55 1.84
CA TYR A 29 -3.21 -8.07 2.28
C TYR A 29 -2.82 -7.55 3.65
N THR A 30 -2.12 -8.38 4.41
CA THR A 30 -1.54 -8.03 5.71
C THR A 30 -0.13 -8.55 5.78
N LEU A 31 0.82 -7.70 6.18
CA LEU A 31 2.16 -8.13 6.57
C LEU A 31 2.05 -8.95 7.86
N ALA A 32 2.46 -10.21 7.84
CA ALA A 32 2.46 -11.11 8.99
C ALA A 32 3.69 -10.89 9.87
N ALA A 33 3.68 -11.50 11.07
CA ALA A 33 4.78 -11.36 12.03
C ALA A 33 6.08 -12.05 11.60
N ASP A 34 6.00 -13.04 10.70
CA ASP A 34 7.15 -13.76 10.14
C ASP A 34 7.68 -13.12 8.85
N GLY A 35 7.14 -11.97 8.44
CA GLY A 35 7.51 -11.27 7.21
C GLY A 35 6.81 -11.78 5.95
N THR A 36 5.94 -12.80 6.06
CA THR A 36 5.11 -13.24 4.93
C THR A 36 3.93 -12.30 4.70
N ILE A 37 3.29 -12.41 3.54
CA ILE A 37 2.06 -11.69 3.22
C ILE A 37 0.88 -12.64 3.38
N GLU A 38 -0.03 -12.30 4.29
CA GLU A 38 -1.31 -12.96 4.46
C GLU A 38 -2.39 -12.30 3.60
N GLY A 39 -3.35 -13.10 3.17
CA GLY A 39 -4.49 -12.66 2.38
C GLY A 39 -4.42 -13.11 0.93
N SER A 40 -5.42 -12.71 0.15
CA SER A 40 -5.53 -13.05 -1.26
C SER A 40 -6.43 -12.05 -1.96
N ALA A 41 -6.23 -11.89 -3.26
CA ALA A 41 -7.16 -11.16 -4.09
C ALA A 41 -8.57 -11.79 -4.01
N ARG A 42 -9.60 -10.97 -4.15
CA ARG A 42 -11.01 -11.38 -4.10
C ARG A 42 -11.76 -10.68 -5.22
N ASP A 43 -12.86 -11.26 -5.68
CA ASP A 43 -13.73 -10.62 -6.67
C ASP A 43 -13.01 -10.19 -7.96
N LEU A 44 -12.05 -10.97 -8.43
CA LEU A 44 -11.20 -10.61 -9.57
C LEU A 44 -12.00 -10.22 -10.82
N ASP A 45 -13.11 -10.89 -11.10
CA ASP A 45 -13.99 -10.55 -12.23
C ASP A 45 -14.54 -9.12 -12.14
N PHE A 46 -14.89 -8.67 -10.92
CA PHE A 46 -15.38 -7.31 -10.69
C PHE A 46 -14.27 -6.27 -10.85
N PHE A 47 -13.08 -6.55 -10.35
CA PHE A 47 -11.93 -5.66 -10.51
C PHE A 47 -11.42 -5.61 -11.95
N ALA A 48 -11.54 -6.72 -12.70
CA ALA A 48 -11.30 -6.74 -14.14
C ALA A 48 -12.32 -5.87 -14.89
N GLU A 49 -13.61 -5.89 -14.51
CA GLU A 49 -14.62 -5.00 -15.08
C GLU A 49 -14.32 -3.51 -14.79
N LEU A 50 -13.87 -3.19 -13.57
CA LEU A 50 -13.44 -1.84 -13.20
C LEU A 50 -12.21 -1.38 -14.00
N SER A 51 -11.22 -2.26 -14.14
CA SER A 51 -10.02 -2.01 -14.94
C SER A 51 -10.36 -1.76 -16.42
N ALA A 52 -11.29 -2.53 -16.99
CA ALA A 52 -11.79 -2.31 -18.35
C ALA A 52 -12.50 -0.96 -18.54
N ARG A 53 -12.94 -0.31 -17.44
CA ARG A 53 -13.52 1.04 -17.42
C ARG A 53 -12.50 2.13 -17.10
N GLY A 54 -11.21 1.79 -16.98
CA GLY A 54 -10.12 2.72 -16.72
C GLY A 54 -9.86 3.02 -15.23
N VAL A 55 -10.49 2.26 -14.33
CA VAL A 55 -10.26 2.38 -12.89
C VAL A 55 -9.07 1.52 -12.49
N ARG A 56 -8.04 2.14 -11.91
CA ARG A 56 -6.85 1.43 -11.44
C ARG A 56 -7.13 0.65 -10.16
N VAL A 57 -6.49 -0.51 -10.02
CA VAL A 57 -6.63 -1.40 -8.86
C VAL A 57 -5.29 -1.52 -8.15
N LEU A 58 -5.18 -0.87 -7.00
CA LEU A 58 -3.98 -0.86 -6.16
C LEU A 58 -4.36 -1.47 -4.80
N PRO A 59 -4.29 -2.80 -4.61
CA PRO A 59 -4.65 -3.41 -3.35
C PRO A 59 -3.83 -2.85 -2.20
N THR A 60 -4.46 -2.73 -1.03
CA THR A 60 -3.84 -2.23 0.18
C THR A 60 -3.20 -3.38 0.95
N ILE A 61 -1.94 -3.18 1.37
CA ILE A 61 -1.28 -3.99 2.39
C ILE A 61 -1.21 -3.21 3.71
N GLY A 62 -1.75 -3.80 4.76
CA GLY A 62 -1.68 -3.25 6.12
C GLY A 62 -0.71 -4.02 7.02
N ASN A 63 -0.40 -3.48 8.19
CA ASN A 63 0.35 -4.17 9.24
C ASN A 63 -0.52 -4.57 10.45
N ALA A 64 -1.85 -4.46 10.34
CA ALA A 64 -2.80 -4.67 11.45
C ALA A 64 -2.43 -3.88 12.72
N PHE A 65 -1.85 -2.67 12.55
CA PHE A 65 -1.33 -1.79 13.61
C PHE A 65 -0.17 -2.38 14.44
N ALA A 66 0.38 -3.52 14.03
CA ALA A 66 1.50 -4.19 14.66
C ALA A 66 2.82 -3.65 14.08
N ARG A 67 3.39 -2.66 14.77
CA ARG A 67 4.59 -1.91 14.33
C ARG A 67 5.86 -2.75 14.22
N GLU A 68 5.99 -3.76 15.07
CA GLU A 68 7.11 -4.71 15.07
C GLU A 68 7.22 -5.48 13.74
N ARG A 69 6.09 -5.71 13.06
CA ARG A 69 6.08 -6.37 11.75
C ARG A 69 6.82 -5.54 10.71
N VAL A 70 6.52 -4.24 10.69
CA VAL A 70 7.17 -3.30 9.76
C VAL A 70 8.63 -3.12 10.14
N HIS A 71 8.92 -2.90 11.42
CA HIS A 71 10.29 -2.79 11.93
C HIS A 71 11.17 -3.97 11.46
N HIS A 72 10.73 -5.21 11.68
CA HIS A 72 11.47 -6.39 11.26
C HIS A 72 11.66 -6.49 9.74
N ALA A 73 10.68 -6.05 8.96
CA ALA A 73 10.75 -6.06 7.50
C ALA A 73 11.71 -5.00 6.94
N ILE A 74 12.06 -3.94 7.70
CA ILE A 74 12.83 -2.80 7.16
C ILE A 74 14.12 -2.44 7.90
N GLN A 75 14.36 -3.01 9.09
CA GLN A 75 15.48 -2.64 9.98
C GLN A 75 16.89 -2.88 9.40
N THR A 76 17.05 -3.72 8.37
CA THR A 76 18.35 -3.91 7.70
C THR A 76 18.20 -3.77 6.18
N PRO A 77 19.29 -3.45 5.45
CA PRO A 77 19.28 -3.40 3.99
C PRO A 77 18.78 -4.70 3.35
N GLU A 78 19.18 -5.85 3.88
CA GLU A 78 18.78 -7.17 3.38
C GLU A 78 17.30 -7.43 3.63
N ALA A 79 16.79 -7.11 4.82
CA ALA A 79 15.37 -7.23 5.14
C ALA A 79 14.53 -6.34 4.22
N ARG A 80 14.93 -5.07 4.01
CA ARG A 80 14.26 -4.16 3.07
C ARG A 80 14.23 -4.71 1.66
N SER A 81 15.37 -5.20 1.15
CA SER A 81 15.44 -5.76 -0.21
C SER A 81 14.51 -6.94 -0.37
N ALA A 82 14.51 -7.88 0.59
CA ALA A 82 13.63 -9.03 0.56
C ALA A 82 12.15 -8.63 0.62
N HIS A 83 11.81 -7.62 1.43
CA HIS A 83 10.45 -7.10 1.51
C HIS A 83 10.00 -6.40 0.23
N VAL A 84 10.87 -5.60 -0.40
CA VAL A 84 10.61 -4.97 -1.71
C VAL A 84 10.34 -6.02 -2.78
N GLU A 85 11.17 -7.06 -2.86
CA GLU A 85 10.99 -8.16 -3.81
C GLU A 85 9.66 -8.89 -3.57
N LEU A 86 9.32 -9.15 -2.31
CA LEU A 86 8.06 -9.80 -1.94
C LEU A 86 6.83 -9.00 -2.41
N LEU A 87 6.83 -7.68 -2.18
CA LEU A 87 5.73 -6.81 -2.57
C LEU A 87 5.66 -6.60 -4.09
N LEU A 88 6.80 -6.51 -4.77
CA LEU A 88 6.84 -6.43 -6.22
C LEU A 88 6.28 -7.70 -6.84
N ASN A 89 6.72 -8.88 -6.38
CA ASN A 89 6.21 -10.16 -6.88
C ASN A 89 4.71 -10.28 -6.67
N LEU A 90 4.18 -9.87 -5.52
CA LEU A 90 2.74 -9.83 -5.28
C LEU A 90 1.99 -9.05 -6.36
N VAL A 91 2.48 -7.86 -6.72
CA VAL A 91 1.87 -6.99 -7.73
C VAL A 91 1.97 -7.60 -9.13
N LEU A 92 3.14 -8.15 -9.48
CA LEU A 92 3.38 -8.72 -10.81
C LEU A 92 2.61 -10.03 -11.03
N GLU A 93 2.57 -10.91 -10.04
CA GLU A 93 1.88 -12.21 -10.13
C GLU A 93 0.37 -12.08 -10.31
N ASN A 94 -0.22 -11.00 -9.79
CA ASN A 94 -1.65 -10.74 -9.86
C ASN A 94 -2.01 -9.68 -10.92
N ASP A 95 -1.01 -9.15 -11.66
CA ASP A 95 -1.16 -8.08 -12.64
C ASP A 95 -1.92 -6.85 -12.13
N PHE A 96 -1.63 -6.42 -10.90
CA PHE A 96 -2.21 -5.19 -10.36
C PHE A 96 -1.56 -3.96 -10.99
N ASP A 97 -2.27 -2.83 -10.98
CA ASP A 97 -1.72 -1.53 -11.43
C ASP A 97 -0.64 -1.00 -10.47
N GLY A 98 -0.59 -1.53 -9.25
CA GLY A 98 0.32 -1.09 -8.21
C GLY A 98 -0.04 -1.63 -6.83
N LEU A 99 0.45 -0.96 -5.78
CA LEU A 99 0.18 -1.29 -4.39
C LEU A 99 -0.06 -0.02 -3.57
N ASP A 100 -0.97 -0.11 -2.62
CA ASP A 100 -1.18 0.90 -1.58
C ASP A 100 -0.60 0.38 -0.25
N VAL A 101 0.35 1.11 0.33
CA VAL A 101 1.00 0.74 1.60
C VAL A 101 0.34 1.49 2.75
N ASP A 102 -0.33 0.77 3.64
CA ASP A 102 -0.99 1.30 4.84
C ASP A 102 -0.33 0.76 6.11
N TYR A 103 0.94 1.13 6.30
CA TYR A 103 1.73 0.74 7.47
C TYR A 103 1.59 1.79 8.57
N GLU A 104 0.86 1.42 9.61
CA GLU A 104 0.48 2.32 10.69
C GLU A 104 1.25 2.04 11.99
N SER A 105 1.22 3.01 12.91
CA SER A 105 1.77 2.88 14.27
C SER A 105 3.29 2.64 14.34
N LEU A 106 4.04 2.99 13.29
CA LEU A 106 5.49 2.80 13.18
C LEU A 106 6.29 3.34 14.37
N TYR A 107 7.43 2.72 14.67
CA TYR A 107 8.35 3.30 15.65
C TYR A 107 8.91 4.62 15.11
N ALA A 108 9.17 5.57 16.00
CA ALA A 108 9.76 6.84 15.61
C ALA A 108 11.20 6.69 15.10
N GLU A 109 11.93 5.68 15.58
CA GLU A 109 13.29 5.35 15.16
C GLU A 109 13.34 4.76 13.74
N ASP A 110 12.27 4.12 13.28
CA ASP A 110 12.18 3.52 11.95
C ASP A 110 12.01 4.54 10.81
N LYS A 111 11.95 5.84 11.11
CA LYS A 111 11.66 6.88 10.11
C LYS A 111 12.60 6.83 8.90
N GLU A 112 13.89 6.65 9.15
CA GLU A 112 14.89 6.59 8.08
C GLU A 112 14.77 5.29 7.29
N ASP A 113 14.69 4.15 7.98
CA ASP A 113 14.56 2.84 7.34
C ASP A 113 13.25 2.73 6.54
N PHE A 114 12.17 3.35 7.01
CA PHE A 114 10.91 3.41 6.28
C PHE A 114 11.03 4.28 5.03
N SER A 115 11.76 5.39 5.10
CA SER A 115 12.01 6.25 3.93
C SER A 115 12.83 5.49 2.87
N LEU A 116 13.92 4.82 3.29
CA LEU A 116 14.74 3.99 2.40
C LEU A 116 13.95 2.83 1.79
N PHE A 117 13.07 2.19 2.58
CA PHE A 117 12.18 1.14 2.09
C PHE A 117 11.23 1.67 1.01
N ILE A 118 10.56 2.79 1.26
CA ILE A 118 9.63 3.41 0.31
C ILE A 118 10.32 3.87 -0.98
N GLU A 119 11.52 4.44 -0.87
CA GLU A 119 12.33 4.83 -2.03
C GLU A 119 12.66 3.61 -2.90
N ALA A 120 13.21 2.55 -2.30
CA ALA A 120 13.56 1.32 -2.99
C ALA A 120 12.33 0.63 -3.61
N LEU A 121 11.20 0.61 -2.90
CA LEU A 121 9.95 0.07 -3.41
C LEU A 121 9.43 0.87 -4.62
N GLY A 122 9.47 2.20 -4.53
CA GLY A 122 9.07 3.09 -5.61
C GLY A 122 9.94 2.92 -6.87
N GLU A 123 11.26 2.80 -6.71
CA GLU A 123 12.16 2.51 -7.83
C GLU A 123 11.85 1.16 -8.50
N ALA A 124 11.67 0.10 -7.69
CA ALA A 124 11.35 -1.22 -8.19
C ALA A 124 10.01 -1.26 -8.95
N PHE A 125 9.00 -0.54 -8.45
CA PHE A 125 7.68 -0.47 -9.08
C PHE A 125 7.70 0.34 -10.37
N HIS A 126 8.34 1.50 -10.38
CA HIS A 126 8.47 2.31 -11.60
C HIS A 126 9.25 1.58 -12.71
N ALA A 127 10.23 0.75 -12.36
CA ALA A 127 10.95 -0.07 -13.34
C ALA A 127 10.06 -1.10 -14.06
N HIS A 128 8.86 -1.37 -13.53
CA HIS A 128 7.88 -2.31 -14.08
C HIS A 128 6.55 -1.62 -14.45
N ASP A 129 6.55 -0.29 -14.61
CA ASP A 129 5.35 0.50 -14.91
C ASP A 129 4.22 0.34 -13.88
N LYS A 130 4.56 0.06 -12.61
CA LYS A 130 3.61 -0.09 -11.51
C LYS A 130 3.56 1.17 -10.64
N LEU A 131 2.40 1.41 -10.03
CA LEU A 131 2.14 2.55 -9.16
C LEU A 131 2.38 2.21 -7.68
N LEU A 132 2.88 3.17 -6.92
CA LEU A 132 2.98 3.09 -5.47
C LEU A 132 2.16 4.21 -4.82
N SER A 133 1.23 3.82 -3.94
CA SER A 133 0.50 4.71 -3.03
C SER A 133 0.91 4.40 -1.59
N ILE A 134 0.84 5.40 -0.71
CA ILE A 134 1.22 5.27 0.70
C ILE A 134 0.25 6.09 1.55
N ALA A 135 -0.36 5.44 2.54
CA ALA A 135 -1.08 6.13 3.58
C ALA A 135 -0.10 6.73 4.61
N VAL A 136 -0.25 8.02 4.88
CA VAL A 136 0.56 8.74 5.86
C VAL A 136 -0.32 9.38 6.91
N HIS A 137 0.11 9.33 8.17
CA HIS A 137 -0.62 10.02 9.23
C HIS A 137 -0.59 11.54 9.03
N PRO A 138 -1.71 12.23 9.25
CA PRO A 138 -1.74 13.69 9.18
C PRO A 138 -0.84 14.29 10.26
N LYS A 139 -0.02 15.26 9.87
CA LYS A 139 0.88 16.01 10.76
C LYS A 139 0.81 17.50 10.47
N GLN A 140 0.82 18.30 11.53
CA GLN A 140 0.95 19.77 11.43
C GLN A 140 2.41 20.21 11.36
N ASP A 141 3.34 19.38 11.87
CA ASP A 141 4.78 19.58 11.81
C ASP A 141 5.53 18.23 11.91
N ALA A 142 6.86 18.25 11.80
CA ALA A 142 7.69 17.06 11.90
C ALA A 142 7.57 16.32 13.25
N THR A 143 7.06 16.98 14.30
CA THR A 143 6.98 16.40 15.63
C THR A 143 5.75 15.54 15.82
N GLY A 144 4.58 15.84 15.26
CA GLY A 144 3.39 14.99 15.37
C GLY A 144 2.91 14.72 16.81
N GLY A 145 1.61 14.83 17.07
CA GLY A 145 1.07 14.73 18.44
C GLY A 145 1.25 13.38 19.13
N TRP A 146 1.54 12.31 18.38
CA TRP A 146 1.68 10.94 18.91
C TRP A 146 2.72 10.12 18.14
N ALA A 147 3.27 9.08 18.79
CA ALA A 147 4.44 8.32 18.33
C ALA A 147 4.26 7.66 16.96
N GLY A 148 3.09 7.05 16.67
CA GLY A 148 2.83 6.42 15.38
C GLY A 148 2.80 7.41 14.22
N ALA A 149 2.37 8.65 14.45
CA ALA A 149 2.49 9.68 13.44
C ALA A 149 3.97 9.89 13.11
N ARG A 150 4.87 10.03 14.10
CA ARG A 150 6.29 10.37 13.92
C ARG A 150 7.05 9.44 12.96
N GLY A 151 6.73 8.15 12.94
CA GLY A 151 7.41 7.17 12.09
C GLY A 151 7.10 7.29 10.59
N ALA A 152 5.89 7.73 10.21
CA ALA A 152 5.56 8.01 8.80
C ALA A 152 5.99 9.44 8.43
N GLY A 153 7.01 9.60 7.59
CA GLY A 153 7.36 10.90 7.01
C GLY A 153 6.23 11.47 6.15
N LEU A 154 6.24 12.78 5.90
CA LEU A 154 5.50 13.35 4.78
C LEU A 154 6.14 12.84 3.49
N VAL A 155 5.67 11.70 2.98
CA VAL A 155 6.11 11.20 1.67
C VAL A 155 4.98 11.48 0.68
N HIS A 156 5.21 12.48 -0.15
CA HIS A 156 4.36 12.78 -1.29
C HIS A 156 4.89 11.96 -2.48
N VAL A 157 4.41 10.73 -2.66
CA VAL A 157 4.62 10.01 -3.93
C VAL A 157 3.46 10.37 -4.84
N TRP A 158 3.60 11.49 -5.55
CA TRP A 158 2.84 11.73 -6.77
C TRP A 158 3.73 11.35 -7.96
N ALA A 159 3.19 10.47 -8.80
CA ALA A 159 3.70 10.14 -10.11
C ALA A 159 4.15 11.41 -10.83
N ARG A 160 5.43 11.48 -11.21
CA ARG A 160 5.88 12.50 -12.15
C ARG A 160 5.12 12.26 -13.46
N ARG A 161 4.42 13.29 -13.94
CA ARG A 161 4.29 13.57 -15.39
C ARG A 161 5.69 13.40 -16.00
N TRP A 162 5.85 12.57 -17.04
CA TRP A 162 5.65 12.90 -18.45
C TRP A 162 5.63 11.60 -19.27
#